data_AF-A0A0S2JXM7-F1
#
_entry.id   AF-A0A0S2JXM7-F1
#
_cell.length_a   1.000
_cell.length_b   1.000
_cell.length_c   1.000
_cell.angle_alpha   90.00
_cell.angle_beta   90.00
_cell.angle_gamma   90.00
#
_symmetry.space_group_name_H-M   'P 1'
#
loop_
_entity.id
_entity.type
_entity.pdbx_description
1 polymer ?
#
loop_
_entity_poly.entity_id
_entity_poly.type
_entity_poly.pdbx_seq_one_letter_code
_entity_poly.pdbx_strand_id
1 'polypeptide(L)'
;MIHRPHGWVILKFTNEDDVFFKIFGSWRGGYLDGDSWRFSSGSNEPPVLSDCGRYWIWHQESGSCYHLPVKGEDGYSHYTAQILGSILIQSGVNGVFIERVKLSAILE
;
A
#
# COMPACT_ATOMS: atom_id res chain seq x y z
N MET A 1 -1.90 5.48 -15.20
CA MET A 1 -1.96 6.69 -14.31
C MET A 1 -0.98 6.51 -13.16
N ILE A 2 -0.26 7.56 -12.73
CA ILE A 2 0.77 7.44 -11.67
C ILE A 2 0.24 8.01 -10.35
N HIS A 3 0.33 7.22 -9.28
CA HIS A 3 -0.03 7.61 -7.91
C HIS A 3 1.24 7.79 -7.05
N ARG A 4 1.30 8.90 -6.31
CA ARG A 4 2.45 9.27 -5.46
C ARG A 4 1.98 9.55 -4.03
N PRO A 5 1.78 8.52 -3.20
CA PRO A 5 1.43 8.72 -1.80
C PRO A 5 2.60 9.33 -1.00
N HIS A 6 2.26 10.10 0.03
CA HIS A 6 3.25 10.64 0.97
C HIS A 6 3.83 9.54 1.86
N GLY A 7 3.00 8.58 2.26
CA GLY A 7 3.48 7.33 2.83
C GLY A 7 2.53 6.18 2.53
N TRP A 8 3.02 4.98 2.77
CA TRP A 8 2.41 3.78 2.23
C TRP A 8 2.69 2.58 3.11
N VAL A 9 1.82 1.59 3.01
CA VAL A 9 1.94 0.30 3.68
C VAL A 9 1.60 -0.79 2.67
N ILE A 10 2.28 -1.92 2.77
CA ILE A 10 1.95 -3.09 1.96
C ILE A 10 1.12 -4.04 2.81
N LEU A 11 -0.01 -4.44 2.25
CA LEU A 11 -0.90 -5.42 2.84
C LEU A 11 -0.86 -6.68 1.99
N LYS A 12 -0.52 -7.79 2.62
CA LYS A 12 -0.62 -9.11 2.04
C LYS A 12 -2.00 -9.67 2.36
N PHE A 13 -2.72 -10.03 1.32
CA PHE A 13 -4.01 -10.66 1.38
C PHE A 13 -3.81 -12.15 1.09
N THR A 14 -4.27 -12.99 1.99
CA THR A 14 -4.22 -14.44 1.86
C THR A 14 -5.63 -14.98 1.89
N ASN A 15 -6.04 -15.61 0.79
CA ASN A 15 -7.28 -16.37 0.67
C ASN A 15 -6.94 -17.87 0.64
N GLU A 16 -7.96 -18.73 0.63
CA GLU A 16 -7.75 -20.19 0.60
C GLU A 16 -6.87 -20.65 -0.57
N ASP A 17 -7.00 -20.01 -1.74
CA ASP A 17 -6.31 -20.42 -2.97
C ASP A 17 -5.23 -19.45 -3.47
N ASP A 18 -5.17 -18.22 -2.94
CA ASP A 18 -4.34 -17.17 -3.54
C ASP A 18 -3.76 -16.17 -2.54
N VAL A 19 -2.57 -15.66 -2.86
CA VAL A 19 -1.85 -14.64 -2.10
C VAL A 19 -1.53 -13.47 -3.01
N PHE A 20 -2.11 -12.31 -2.70
CA PHE A 20 -1.86 -11.08 -3.46
C PHE A 20 -1.51 -9.91 -2.56
N PHE A 21 -0.73 -8.98 -3.10
CA PHE A 21 -0.27 -7.80 -2.38
C PHE A 21 -0.99 -6.56 -2.87
N LYS A 22 -1.46 -5.73 -1.93
CA LYS A 22 -2.03 -4.41 -2.22
C LYS A 22 -1.29 -3.34 -1.45
N ILE A 23 -1.27 -2.16 -2.04
CA ILE A 23 -0.69 -0.97 -1.44
C ILE A 23 -1.82 -0.16 -0.82
N PHE A 24 -1.66 0.17 0.46
CA PHE A 24 -2.44 1.20 1.12
C PHE A 24 -1.65 2.51 1.07
N GLY A 25 -2.08 3.43 0.20
CA GLY A 25 -1.47 4.76 0.08
C GLY A 25 -2.14 5.77 1.00
N SER A 26 -1.35 6.61 1.66
CA SER A 26 -1.79 7.73 2.47
C SER A 26 -1.28 9.06 1.89
N TRP A 27 -2.20 10.00 1.74
CA TRP A 27 -1.94 11.37 1.33
C TRP A 27 -2.33 12.30 2.46
N ARG A 28 -1.30 12.91 3.06
CA ARG A 28 -1.50 14.03 3.97
C ARG A 28 -2.03 15.23 3.20
N GLY A 29 -3.17 15.74 3.66
CA GLY A 29 -3.84 16.91 3.11
C GLY A 29 -3.21 18.23 3.55
N GLY A 30 -3.70 19.33 3.00
CA GLY A 30 -3.31 20.69 3.35
C GLY A 30 -4.38 21.41 4.17
N TYR A 31 -4.36 22.75 4.15
CA TYR A 31 -5.38 23.55 4.85
C TYR A 31 -6.78 23.41 4.24
N LEU A 32 -6.87 23.19 2.92
CA LEU A 32 -8.13 23.09 2.18
C LEU A 32 -8.53 21.64 1.86
N ASP A 33 -7.56 20.73 1.85
CA ASP A 33 -7.76 19.34 1.48
C ASP A 33 -7.49 18.47 2.71
N GLY A 34 -8.44 17.61 3.09
CA GLY A 34 -8.25 16.67 4.18
C GLY A 34 -7.27 15.55 3.85
N ASP A 35 -6.85 14.81 4.88
CA ASP A 35 -6.11 13.57 4.69
C ASP A 35 -6.95 12.57 3.90
N SER A 36 -6.32 11.90 2.94
CA SER A 36 -6.97 10.90 2.11
C SER A 36 -6.15 9.62 2.03
N TRP A 37 -6.82 8.53 1.67
CA TRP A 37 -6.20 7.22 1.52
C TRP A 37 -6.78 6.50 0.31
N ARG A 38 -6.04 5.52 -0.21
CA ARG A 38 -6.50 4.70 -1.33
C ARG A 38 -5.83 3.33 -1.35
N PHE A 39 -6.62 2.30 -1.65
CA PHE A 39 -6.09 0.98 -2.01
C PHE A 39 -5.72 0.90 -3.49
N SER A 40 -4.61 0.24 -3.76
CA SER A 40 -4.30 -0.20 -5.11
C SER A 40 -5.15 -1.41 -5.51
N SER A 41 -5.25 -1.67 -6.82
CA SER A 41 -5.95 -2.85 -7.33
C SER A 41 -5.25 -4.16 -6.96
N GLY A 42 -3.96 -4.08 -6.64
CA GLY A 42 -3.09 -5.23 -6.45
C GLY A 42 -2.10 -5.37 -7.60
N SER A 43 -1.09 -6.18 -7.36
CA SER A 43 -0.05 -6.51 -8.34
C SER A 43 0.43 -7.94 -8.14
N ASN A 44 0.68 -8.60 -9.27
CA ASN A 44 1.27 -9.93 -9.34
C ASN A 44 2.79 -9.88 -9.54
N GLU A 45 3.34 -8.67 -9.73
CA GLU A 45 4.76 -8.46 -9.95
C GLU A 45 5.39 -7.78 -8.73
N PRO A 46 6.66 -8.08 -8.39
CA PRO A 46 7.36 -7.37 -7.34
C PRO A 46 7.68 -5.93 -7.75
N PRO A 47 7.79 -5.00 -6.78
CA PRO A 47 8.18 -3.62 -7.06
C PRO A 47 9.65 -3.50 -7.48
N VAL A 48 9.93 -2.54 -8.36
CA VAL A 48 11.28 -2.27 -8.88
C VAL A 48 11.81 -0.96 -8.31
N LEU A 49 13.09 -0.92 -7.93
CA LEU A 49 13.70 0.32 -7.46
C LEU A 49 13.92 1.29 -8.65
N SER A 50 13.54 2.55 -8.48
CA SER A 50 13.86 3.57 -9.50
C SER A 50 15.36 3.79 -9.67
N ASP A 51 15.77 4.25 -10.86
CA ASP A 51 17.18 4.56 -11.17
C ASP A 51 17.81 5.56 -10.19
N CYS A 52 17.00 6.45 -9.60
CA CYS A 52 17.47 7.43 -8.62
C CYS A 52 17.50 6.91 -7.17
N GLY A 53 17.02 5.68 -6.92
CA GLY A 53 17.02 5.04 -5.60
C GLY A 53 16.12 5.69 -4.56
N ARG A 54 15.24 6.63 -4.94
CA ARG A 54 14.40 7.39 -3.99
C ARG A 54 12.98 6.85 -3.85
N TYR A 55 12.51 6.12 -4.84
CA TYR A 55 11.17 5.53 -4.84
C TYR A 55 11.19 4.13 -5.46
N TRP A 56 10.31 3.28 -4.95
CA TRP A 56 9.93 2.02 -5.56
C TRP A 56 8.80 2.26 -6.56
N ILE A 57 8.86 1.59 -7.70
CA ILE A 57 7.87 1.64 -8.75
C ILE A 57 7.13 0.30 -8.74
N TRP A 58 5.82 0.37 -8.52
CA TRP A 58 4.98 -0.82 -8.48
C TRP A 58 3.84 -0.71 -9.48
N HIS A 59 3.91 -1.52 -10.53
CA HIS A 59 2.84 -1.65 -11.53
C HIS A 59 1.65 -2.39 -10.94
N GLN A 60 0.45 -1.90 -11.20
CA GLN A 60 -0.80 -2.49 -10.73
C GLN A 60 -1.57 -3.10 -11.89
N GLU A 61 -2.38 -4.11 -11.60
CA GLU A 61 -3.20 -4.80 -12.61
C GLU A 61 -4.13 -3.87 -13.41
N SER A 62 -4.58 -2.78 -12.78
CA SER A 62 -5.43 -1.76 -13.41
C SER A 62 -4.72 -0.87 -14.44
N GLY A 63 -3.41 -1.08 -14.69
CA GLY A 63 -2.59 -0.20 -15.53
C GLY A 63 -2.18 1.11 -14.84
N SER A 64 -2.38 1.21 -13.53
CA SER A 64 -1.84 2.28 -12.71
C SER A 64 -0.46 1.92 -12.15
N CYS A 65 0.35 2.92 -11.84
CA CYS A 65 1.67 2.74 -11.25
C CYS A 65 1.75 3.51 -9.94
N TYR A 66 2.26 2.88 -8.90
CA TYR A 66 2.52 3.53 -7.62
C TYR A 66 4.01 3.83 -7.49
N HIS A 67 4.34 5.10 -7.25
CA HIS A 67 5.69 5.51 -6.91
C HIS A 67 5.76 5.72 -5.40
N LEU A 68 6.36 4.77 -4.72
CA LEU A 68 6.42 4.67 -3.28
C LEU A 68 7.75 5.23 -2.78
N PRO A 69 7.79 6.38 -2.09
CA PRO A 69 9.05 6.91 -1.57
C PRO A 69 9.68 5.93 -0.58
N VAL A 70 10.96 5.61 -0.72
CA VAL A 70 11.67 4.63 0.14
C VAL A 70 11.53 4.97 1.63
N LYS A 71 11.57 6.27 1.97
CA LYS A 71 11.43 6.78 3.34
C LYS A 71 9.98 6.97 3.80
N GLY A 72 8.99 6.62 2.97
CA GLY A 72 7.57 6.78 3.27
C GLY A 72 6.89 5.50 3.72
N GLU A 73 7.61 4.39 3.88
CA GLU A 73 7.05 3.17 4.46
C GLU A 73 6.50 3.48 5.86
N ASP A 74 5.27 3.05 6.12
CA ASP A 74 4.53 3.31 7.36
C ASP A 74 4.23 4.79 7.64
N GLY A 75 4.39 5.64 6.62
CA GLY A 75 4.15 7.08 6.69
C GLY A 75 2.67 7.44 6.57
N TYR A 76 1.84 7.07 7.54
CA TYR A 76 0.44 7.48 7.60
C TYR A 76 0.21 8.68 8.56
N SER A 77 -0.97 9.27 8.49
CA SER A 77 -1.50 10.22 9.47
C SER A 77 -2.33 9.49 10.52
N HIS A 78 -2.75 10.18 11.60
CA HIS A 78 -3.61 9.57 12.62
C HIS A 78 -4.93 9.05 12.02
N TYR A 79 -5.57 9.85 11.18
CA TYR A 79 -6.81 9.45 10.50
C TYR A 79 -6.63 8.20 9.64
N THR A 80 -5.61 8.19 8.77
CA THR A 80 -5.37 7.05 7.89
C THR A 80 -4.88 5.80 8.65
N ALA A 81 -4.25 5.97 9.82
CA ALA A 81 -3.93 4.87 10.73
C ALA A 81 -5.19 4.22 11.31
N GLN A 82 -6.20 5.01 11.70
CA GLN A 82 -7.47 4.48 12.21
C GLN A 82 -8.18 3.65 11.15
N ILE A 83 -8.23 4.15 9.91
CA ILE A 83 -8.81 3.42 8.78
C ILE A 83 -8.07 2.10 8.54
N LEU A 84 -6.73 2.14 8.50
CA LEU A 84 -5.90 0.93 8.36
C LEU A 84 -6.18 -0.08 9.48
N GLY A 85 -6.29 0.39 10.73
CA GLY A 85 -6.65 -0.44 11.87
C GLY A 85 -8.01 -1.09 11.72
N SER A 86 -9.04 -0.34 11.28
CA SER A 86 -10.37 -0.89 11.02
C SER A 86 -10.36 -1.97 9.92
N ILE A 87 -9.55 -1.80 8.88
CA ILE A 87 -9.39 -2.80 7.81
C ILE A 87 -8.76 -4.08 8.36
N LEU A 88 -7.70 -3.96 9.17
CA LEU A 88 -7.04 -5.12 9.77
C LEU A 88 -7.94 -5.86 10.76
N ILE A 89 -8.79 -5.14 11.51
CA ILE A 89 -9.78 -5.76 12.41
C ILE A 89 -10.82 -6.57 11.63
N GLN A 90 -11.17 -6.15 10.41
CA GLN A 90 -12.11 -6.87 9.53
C GLN A 90 -11.45 -8.04 8.79
N SER A 91 -10.16 -8.29 9.00
CA SER A 91 -9.47 -9.48 8.49
C SER A 91 -10.18 -10.76 8.98
N GLY A 92 -10.34 -11.74 8.08
CA GLY A 92 -10.93 -13.04 8.37
C GLY A 92 -12.45 -13.13 8.24
N VAL A 93 -13.16 -11.99 8.06
CA VAL A 93 -14.64 -11.99 7.95
C VAL A 93 -15.14 -12.76 6.72
N ASN A 94 -14.35 -12.78 5.63
CA ASN A 94 -14.69 -13.47 4.38
C ASN A 94 -13.68 -14.59 4.02
N GLY A 95 -12.96 -15.14 5.01
CA GLY A 95 -11.84 -16.07 4.73
C GLY A 95 -10.61 -15.39 4.12
N VAL A 96 -10.62 -14.06 4.04
CA VAL A 96 -9.52 -13.22 3.56
C VAL A 96 -8.71 -12.74 4.75
N PHE A 97 -7.49 -13.22 4.90
CA PHE A 97 -6.56 -12.78 5.93
C PHE A 97 -5.71 -11.62 5.42
N ILE A 98 -5.67 -10.52 6.17
CA ILE A 98 -4.94 -9.31 5.81
C ILE A 98 -3.85 -9.09 6.84
N GLU A 99 -2.61 -9.09 6.40
CA GLU A 99 -1.45 -8.80 7.24
C GLU A 99 -0.62 -7.67 6.65
N ARG A 100 -0.03 -6.85 7.53
CA ARG A 100 0.93 -5.83 7.13
C ARG A 100 2.30 -6.46 6.97
N VAL A 101 2.91 -6.24 5.82
CA VAL A 101 4.26 -6.73 5.51
C VAL A 101 5.19 -5.57 5.21
N LYS A 102 6.46 -5.77 5.58
CA LYS A 102 7.54 -4.87 5.20
C LYS A 102 7.94 -5.15 3.77
N LEU A 103 8.33 -4.11 3.03
CA LEU A 103 8.80 -4.29 1.67
C LEU A 103 10.01 -5.22 1.59
N SER A 104 10.93 -5.11 2.56
CA SER A 104 12.12 -5.98 2.63
C SER A 104 11.74 -7.47 2.64
N ALA A 105 10.67 -7.84 3.33
CA ALA A 105 10.22 -9.22 3.44
C ALA A 105 9.59 -9.78 2.16
N ILE A 106 9.32 -8.93 1.15
CA ILE A 106 8.78 -9.35 -0.16
C ILE A 106 9.91 -9.50 -1.19
N LEU A 107 11.05 -8.84 -0.96
CA LEU A 107 12.19 -8.85 -1.86
C LEU A 107 13.24 -9.93 -1.49
N GLU A 108 13.10 -10.57 -0.33
CA GLU A 108 13.87 -11.74 0.11
C GLU A 108 13.34 -13.04 -0.50
#